data_AF-A0A3D3T7N9-F1
#
_entry.id   AF-A0A3D3T7N9-F1
#
_cell.length_a   1.000
_cell.length_b   1.000
_cell.length_c   1.000
_cell.angle_alpha   90.00
_cell.angle_beta   90.00
_cell.angle_gamma   90.00
#
_symmetry.space_group_name_H-M   'P 1'
#
loop_
_entity.id
_entity.type
_entity.pdbx_description
1 polymer ?
#
loop_
_entity_poly.entity_id
_entity_poly.type
_entity_poly.pdbx_seq_one_letter_code
_entity_poly.pdbx_strand_id
1 'polypeptide(L)' 'MSLSREQAIHTSTILTEALPYIQKFTGSTLVIKFGGNAMVDEALKRGFARDIVLMKLVGLNPVVVPDLLVDQ' A
#
# COMPACT_ATOMS: atom_id res chain seq x y z
N MET A 1 0.82 14.37 11.62
CA MET A 1 -0.24 14.09 12.61
C MET A 1 0.42 13.58 13.87
N SER A 2 0.02 14.07 15.05
CA SER A 2 0.45 13.54 16.35
C SER A 2 -0.49 12.43 16.78
N LEU A 3 0.04 11.23 17.06
CA LEU A 3 -0.73 10.11 17.61
C LEU A 3 -0.88 10.28 19.12
N SER A 4 -2.05 9.92 19.67
CA SER A 4 -2.18 9.75 21.12
C SER A 4 -1.36 8.55 21.60
N ARG A 5 -1.04 8.49 22.90
CA ARG A 5 -0.31 7.34 23.47
C ARG A 5 -1.03 6.02 23.22
N GLU A 6 -2.35 6.01 23.33
CA GLU A 6 -3.19 4.83 23.08
C GLU A 6 -3.12 4.39 21.62
N GLN A 7 -3.26 5.34 20.68
CA GLN A 7 -3.15 5.07 19.25
C GLN A 7 -1.77 4.55 18.86
N ALA A 8 -0.70 5.09 19.47
CA ALA A 8 0.66 4.65 19.23
C ALA A 8 0.89 3.21 19.71
N ILE A 9 0.41 2.85 20.90
CA ILE A 9 0.49 1.48 21.44
C ILE A 9 -0.26 0.53 20.51
N HIS A 10 -1.50 0.87 20.13
CA HIS A 10 -2.30 0.04 19.24
C HIS A 10 -1.62 -0.19 17.88
N THR A 11 -1.09 0.87 17.27
CA THR A 11 -0.37 0.80 15.99
C THR A 11 0.90 -0.04 16.11
N SER A 12 1.64 0.08 17.21
CA SER A 12 2.86 -0.70 17.46
C SER A 12 2.57 -2.20 17.53
N THR A 13 1.47 -2.60 18.17
CA THR A 13 1.04 -4.01 18.22
C THR A 13 0.75 -4.53 16.82
N ILE A 14 -0.04 -3.80 16.03
CA ILE A 14 -0.37 -4.20 14.64
C ILE A 14 0.89 -4.33 13.79
N LEU A 15 1.82 -3.36 13.87
CA LEU A 15 3.06 -3.41 13.10
C LEU A 15 3.96 -4.58 13.51
N THR A 16 3.98 -4.94 14.79
CA THR A 16 4.74 -6.10 15.28
C THR A 16 4.17 -7.40 14.72
N GLU A 17 2.85 -7.55 14.68
CA GLU A 17 2.17 -8.71 14.10
C GLU A 17 2.33 -8.77 12.58
N ALA A 18 2.38 -7.61 11.91
CA ALA A 18 2.58 -7.52 10.46
C ALA A 18 4.05 -7.73 10.03
N LEU A 19 5.02 -7.57 10.94
CA LEU A 19 6.45 -7.59 10.61
C LEU A 19 6.92 -8.85 9.87
N PRO A 20 6.51 -10.09 10.25
CA PRO A 20 6.90 -11.30 9.51
C PRO A 20 6.46 -11.27 8.05
N TYR A 21 5.30 -10.68 7.75
CA TYR A 21 4.79 -10.55 6.38
C TYR A 21 5.61 -9.54 5.57
N ILE A 22 6.00 -8.43 6.19
CA ILE A 22 6.87 -7.42 5.54
C ILE A 22 8.24 -8.04 5.23
N GLN A 23 8.85 -8.70 6.21
CA GLN A 23 10.16 -9.33 6.06
C GLN A 23 10.16 -10.39 4.95
N LYS A 24 9.08 -11.17 4.83
CA LYS A 24 8.93 -12.19 3.79
C LYS A 24 9.07 -11.62 2.36
N PHE A 25 8.62 -10.40 2.12
CA PHE A 25 8.61 -9.77 0.78
C PHE A 25 9.61 -8.63 0.64
N THR A 26 10.42 -8.34 1.67
CA THR A 26 11.44 -7.29 1.60
C THR A 26 12.41 -7.58 0.45
N GLY A 27 12.68 -6.57 -0.38
CA GLY A 27 13.49 -6.66 -1.59
C GLY A 27 12.78 -7.24 -2.82
N SER A 28 11.58 -7.82 -2.66
CA SER A 28 10.83 -8.41 -3.78
C SER A 28 10.23 -7.34 -4.69
N THR A 29 10.12 -7.67 -5.98
CA THR A 29 9.38 -6.85 -6.97
C THR A 29 7.94 -7.32 -7.04
N LEU A 30 7.00 -6.41 -6.80
CA LEU A 30 5.56 -6.69 -6.83
C LEU A 30 4.93 -5.95 -8.01
N VAL A 31 4.48 -6.69 -9.02
CA VAL A 31 3.74 -6.12 -10.15
C VAL A 31 2.25 -6.06 -9.80
N ILE A 32 1.71 -4.85 -9.76
CA ILE A 32 0.34 -4.58 -9.32
C ILE A 32 -0.43 -3.99 -10.49
N LYS A 33 -1.45 -4.71 -10.97
CA LYS A 33 -2.40 -4.16 -11.94
C LYS A 33 -3.33 -3.19 -11.23
N PHE A 34 -3.37 -1.95 -11.69
CA PHE A 34 -4.31 -0.93 -11.22
C PHE A 34 -5.30 -0.65 -12.35
N GLY A 35 -6.59 -0.90 -12.12
CA GLY A 35 -7.61 -0.93 -13.18
C GLY A 35 -9.05 -0.95 -12.66
N GLY A 36 -10.02 -0.74 -13.55
CA GLY A 36 -11.46 -0.81 -13.25
C GLY A 36 -11.99 0.37 -12.44
N ASN A 37 -13.07 0.18 -11.67
CA ASN A 37 -13.75 1.25 -10.90
C ASN A 37 -12.82 2.00 -9.91
N ALA A 38 -11.72 1.38 -9.49
CA ALA A 38 -10.71 2.01 -8.63
C ALA A 38 -9.95 3.17 -9.32
N MET A 39 -9.97 3.23 -10.66
CA MET A 39 -9.40 4.33 -11.46
C MET A 39 -10.34 5.53 -11.62
N VAL A 40 -11.59 5.47 -11.12
CA VAL A 40 -12.55 6.58 -11.29
C VAL A 40 -12.75 7.35 -9.99
N ASP A 41 -12.73 6.64 -8.84
CA ASP A 41 -12.91 7.26 -7.53
C ASP A 41 -11.60 7.86 -6.98
N GLU A 42 -11.59 9.17 -6.75
CA GLU A 42 -10.44 9.92 -6.21
C GLU A 42 -10.01 9.49 -4.81
N ALA A 43 -10.92 9.01 -3.96
CA ALA A 43 -10.58 8.45 -2.66
C ALA A 43 -9.84 7.11 -2.81
N LEU A 44 -10.29 6.26 -3.73
CA LEU A 44 -9.62 4.99 -4.02
C LEU A 44 -8.24 5.20 -4.64
N LYS A 45 -8.10 6.14 -5.58
CA LYS A 45 -6.78 6.52 -6.13
C LYS A 45 -5.80 6.98 -5.06
N ARG A 46 -6.25 7.85 -4.13
CA ARG A 46 -5.40 8.34 -3.03
C ARG A 46 -5.01 7.23 -2.06
N GLY A 47 -5.96 6.34 -1.74
CA GLY A 47 -5.68 5.16 -0.92
C GLY A 47 -4.62 4.27 -1.58
N PHE A 48 -4.83 3.93 -2.84
CA PHE A 48 -3.90 3.12 -3.62
C PHE A 48 -2.50 3.75 -3.69
N ALA A 49 -2.39 5.05 -4.01
CA ALA A 49 -1.11 5.74 -4.07
C ALA A 49 -0.39 5.73 -2.71
N ARG A 50 -1.12 5.93 -1.61
CA ARG A 50 -0.56 5.84 -0.25
C ARG A 50 -0.01 4.44 0.04
N ASP A 51 -0.73 3.41 -0.36
CA ASP A 51 -0.33 2.02 -0.11
C ASP A 51 0.92 1.63 -0.92
N ILE A 52 1.02 2.09 -2.18
CA ILE A 52 2.23 1.92 -3.01
C ILE A 52 3.44 2.60 -2.36
N VAL A 53 3.28 3.82 -1.84
CA VAL A 53 4.34 4.52 -1.12
C VAL A 53 4.73 3.75 0.15
N LEU A 54 3.76 3.26 0.92
CA LEU A 54 4.03 2.47 2.12
C LEU A 54 4.84 1.21 1.79
N MET A 55 4.43 0.47 0.75
CA MET A 55 5.16 -0.71 0.27
C MET A 55 6.62 -0.37 -0.05
N LYS A 56 6.86 0.74 -0.76
CA LYS A 56 8.23 1.18 -1.08
C LYS A 56 9.03 1.54 0.18
N LEU A 57 8.42 2.23 1.13
CA LEU A 57 9.06 2.63 2.39
C LEU A 57 9.45 1.45 3.27
N VAL A 58 8.67 0.37 3.25
CA VAL A 58 8.96 -0.85 4.03
C VAL A 58 9.80 -1.88 3.26
N GLY A 59 10.39 -1.49 2.14
CA GLY A 59 11.43 -2.27 1.44
C GLY A 59 10.95 -3.14 0.29
N LEU A 60 9.69 -3.04 -0.14
CA LEU A 60 9.19 -3.70 -1.35
C LEU A 60 9.46 -2.83 -2.58
N ASN A 61 9.46 -3.45 -3.77
CA ASN A 61 9.63 -2.76 -5.04
C ASN A 61 8.33 -2.86 -5.88
N PRO A 62 7.31 -2.05 -5.58
CA PRO A 62 6.05 -2.07 -6.34
C PRO A 62 6.24 -1.49 -7.75
N VAL A 63 5.66 -2.17 -8.74
CA VAL A 63 5.56 -1.74 -10.14
C VAL A 63 4.08 -1.71 -10.51
N VAL A 64 3.54 -0.53 -10.77
CA VAL A 64 2.13 -0.37 -11.11
C VAL A 64 1.95 -0.43 -12.61
N VAL A 65 1.04 -1.30 -13.07
CA VAL A 65 0.63 -1.38 -14.48
C VAL A 65 -0.82 -0.89 -14.59
N PRO A 66 -1.07 0.24 -15.28
CA PRO A 66 -2.42 0.71 -15.52
C PRO A 66 -3.15 -0.23 -16.48
N ASP A 67 -4.42 -0.51 -16.22
CA ASP A 67 -5.28 -1.18 -17.19
C ASP A 67 -5.53 -0.23 -18.37
N LEU A 68 -5.16 -0.66 -19.57
CA LEU A 68 -5.33 0.10 -20.81
C LEU A 68 -6.74 -0.09 -21.42
N LEU A 69 -7.64 -0.76 -20.72
CA LEU A 69 -9.01 -1.03 -21.16
C LEU A 69 -10.00 -0.05 -20.53
N VAL A 70 -9.86 1.24 -20.83
CA VAL A 70 -10.96 2.21 -20.65
C VAL A 70 -10.93 3.20 -21.81
N ASP A 71 -11.23 2.69 -22.99
CA ASP A 71 -11.77 3.47 -24.12
C ASP A 71 -12.67 2.53 -24.94
N GLN A 72 -13.82 2.17 -24.34
CA GLN A 72 -15.08 1.85 -25.03
C GLN A 72 -16.24 2.43 -24.23
#